data_AF-A0A968IIH0-F1
#
_entry.id   AF-A0A968IIH0-F1
#
_cell.length_a   1.000
_cell.length_b   1.000
_cell.length_c   1.000
_cell.angle_alpha   90.00
_cell.angle_beta   90.00
_cell.angle_gamma   90.00
#
_symmetry.space_group_name_H-M   'P 1'
#
loop_
_entity.id
_entity.type
_entity.pdbx_description
1 polymer ?
#
loop_
_entity_poly.entity_id
_entity_poly.type
_entity_poly.pdbx_seq_one_letter_code
_entity_poly.pdbx_strand_id
1 'polypeptide(L)'
;MWKSLREHTIRRHRLSAIALGMAGAVVAMQFTGILQLLEWAVLDQWFRLRPPEDGESRAVVVTIDEADIANLGVWPISDLTLAT
;
A
#
# COMPACT_ATOMS: atom_id res chain seq x y z
N MET A 1 18.74 43.86 -22.90
CA MET A 1 18.33 42.45 -23.16
C MET A 1 18.31 41.55 -21.92
N TRP A 2 18.52 42.07 -20.69
CA TRP A 2 18.52 41.25 -19.45
C TRP A 2 17.21 41.35 -18.64
N LYS A 3 16.42 42.40 -18.90
CA LYS A 3 15.17 42.67 -18.18
C LYS A 3 14.02 41.72 -18.59
N SER A 4 13.94 41.31 -19.86
CA SER A 4 12.88 40.40 -20.33
C SER A 4 13.07 38.96 -19.83
N LEU A 5 14.31 38.47 -19.70
CA LEU A 5 14.57 37.13 -19.14
C LEU A 5 14.10 37.00 -17.69
N ARG A 6 14.26 38.05 -16.88
CA ARG A 6 13.88 38.04 -15.46
C ARG A 6 12.36 37.94 -15.25
N GLU A 7 11.57 38.54 -16.13
CA GLU A 7 10.11 38.55 -16.03
C GLU A 7 9.48 37.19 -16.38
N HIS A 8 10.06 36.45 -17.32
CA HIS A 8 9.60 35.09 -17.63
C HIS A 8 9.83 34.13 -16.46
N THR A 9 10.95 34.27 -15.76
CA THR A 9 11.27 33.40 -14.62
C THR A 9 10.38 33.71 -13.41
N ILE A 10 10.11 34.99 -13.11
CA ILE A 10 9.26 35.40 -11.97
C ILE A 10 7.83 34.85 -12.08
N ARG A 11 7.25 34.81 -13.30
CA ARG A 11 5.91 34.24 -13.52
C ARG A 11 5.90 32.72 -13.34
N ARG A 12 6.99 32.01 -13.71
CA ARG A 12 7.15 30.57 -13.48
C ARG A 12 7.28 30.24 -11.99
N HIS A 13 7.97 31.09 -11.22
CA HIS A 13 8.17 30.88 -9.79
C HIS A 13 6.90 31.03 -8.95
N ARG A 14 5.90 31.78 -9.42
CA ARG A 14 4.61 31.91 -8.72
C ARG A 14 3.85 30.59 -8.69
N LEU A 15 3.89 29.83 -9.78
CA LEU A 15 3.27 28.50 -9.87
C LEU A 15 3.98 27.50 -8.95
N SER A 16 5.31 27.52 -8.92
CA SER A 16 6.07 26.63 -8.03
C SER A 16 5.88 26.95 -6.54
N ALA A 17 5.73 28.24 -6.19
CA ALA A 17 5.48 28.65 -4.81
C ALA A 17 4.10 28.15 -4.33
N ILE A 18 3.08 28.21 -5.18
CA ILE A 18 1.75 27.67 -4.89
C ILE A 18 1.80 26.15 -4.71
N ALA A 19 2.45 25.44 -5.65
CA ALA A 19 2.59 23.98 -5.57
C ALA A 19 3.34 23.54 -4.30
N LEU A 20 4.43 24.23 -3.95
CA LEU A 20 5.20 23.95 -2.74
C LEU A 20 4.40 24.25 -1.47
N GLY A 21 3.65 25.36 -1.44
CA GLY A 21 2.78 25.70 -0.32
C GLY A 21 1.67 24.68 -0.11
N MET A 22 1.05 24.23 -1.21
CA MET A 22 0.01 23.20 -1.17
C MET A 22 0.58 21.85 -0.72
N ALA A 23 1.73 21.44 -1.26
CA ALA A 23 2.40 20.22 -0.83
C ALA A 23 2.76 20.26 0.67
N GLY A 24 3.29 21.39 1.15
CA GLY A 24 3.59 21.57 2.57
C GLY A 24 2.34 21.50 3.46
N ALA A 25 1.24 22.11 3.03
CA ALA A 25 -0.03 22.06 3.76
C ALA A 25 -0.60 20.63 3.83
N VAL A 26 -0.55 19.87 2.72
CA VAL A 26 -0.98 18.47 2.68
C VAL A 26 -0.11 17.62 3.61
N VAL A 27 1.21 17.78 3.57
CA VAL A 27 2.13 17.07 4.46
C VAL A 27 1.84 17.40 5.94
N ALA A 28 1.60 18.67 6.28
CA ALA A 28 1.24 19.06 7.63
C ALA A 28 -0.09 18.41 8.09
N MET A 29 -1.10 18.37 7.21
CA MET A 29 -2.38 17.70 7.46
C MET A 29 -2.23 16.18 7.60
N GLN A 30 -1.25 15.60 6.91
CA GLN A 30 -0.90 14.19 7.06
C GLN A 30 -0.34 13.89 8.45
N PHE A 31 0.53 14.77 8.97
CA PHE A 31 1.07 14.61 10.33
C PHE A 31 0.02 14.72 11.44
N THR A 32 -1.08 15.42 11.20
CA THR A 32 -2.20 15.49 12.17
C THR A 32 -3.17 14.31 12.06
N GLY A 33 -3.01 13.45 11.05
CA GLY A 33 -3.89 12.30 10.82
C GLY A 33 -5.26 12.63 10.24
N ILE A 34 -5.52 13.89 9.86
CA ILE A 34 -6.83 14.31 9.31
C ILE A 34 -7.16 13.58 8.01
N LEU A 35 -6.15 13.25 7.20
CA LEU A 35 -6.29 12.54 5.93
C LEU A 35 -6.42 11.01 6.08
N GLN A 36 -6.20 10.47 7.29
CA GLN A 36 -6.12 9.02 7.52
C GLN A 36 -7.39 8.25 7.11
N LEU A 37 -8.57 8.84 7.35
CA LEU A 37 -9.84 8.23 6.93
C LEU A 37 -9.95 8.13 5.40
N LEU A 38 -9.47 9.15 4.68
CA LEU A 38 -9.45 9.16 3.22
C LEU A 38 -8.46 8.13 2.69
N GLU A 39 -7.28 8.04 3.30
CA GLU A 39 -6.25 7.06 2.93
C GLU A 39 -6.76 5.63 3.05
N TRP A 40 -7.45 5.32 4.15
CA TRP A 40 -8.07 4.00 4.34
C TRP A 40 -9.16 3.72 3.31
N ALA A 41 -10.02 4.70 3.02
CA ALA A 41 -11.05 4.53 2.00
C ALA A 41 -10.46 4.27 0.60
N VAL A 42 -9.36 4.96 0.25
CA VAL A 42 -8.64 4.75 -1.01
C VAL A 42 -7.99 3.37 -1.05
N LEU A 43 -7.34 2.96 0.06
CA LEU A 43 -6.71 1.65 0.17
C LEU A 43 -7.74 0.51 0.01
N ASP A 44 -8.88 0.61 0.68
CA ASP A 44 -9.99 -0.34 0.54
C ASP A 44 -10.48 -0.42 -0.90
N GLN A 45 -10.59 0.73 -1.58
CA GLN A 45 -10.99 0.76 -2.98
C GLN A 45 -9.94 0.09 -3.89
N TRP A 46 -8.65 0.22 -3.60
CA TRP A 46 -7.60 -0.48 -4.34
C TRP A 46 -7.67 -1.99 -4.16
N PHE A 47 -7.95 -2.48 -2.95
CA PHE A 47 -8.17 -3.91 -2.74
C PHE A 47 -9.37 -4.43 -3.53
N ARG A 48 -10.45 -3.65 -3.63
CA ARG A 48 -11.64 -4.00 -4.42
C ARG A 48 -11.39 -3.98 -5.92
N LEU A 49 -10.54 -3.06 -6.39
CA LEU A 49 -10.20 -2.92 -7.81
C LEU A 49 -9.15 -3.93 -8.27
N ARG A 50 -8.52 -4.67 -7.35
CA ARG A 50 -7.57 -5.72 -7.68
C ARG A 50 -8.28 -6.77 -8.55
N PRO A 51 -7.79 -7.05 -9.77
CA PRO A 51 -8.31 -8.14 -10.57
C PRO A 51 -8.24 -9.45 -9.76
N PRO A 52 -9.23 -10.34 -9.89
CA PRO A 52 -9.11 -11.67 -9.31
C PRO A 52 -7.82 -12.32 -9.84
N GLU A 53 -7.05 -12.95 -8.95
CA GLU A 53 -5.86 -13.69 -9.37
C GLU A 53 -6.31 -14.86 -10.28
N ASP A 54 -5.69 -15.00 -11.46
CA ASP A 54 -5.90 -16.10 -12.42
C ASP A 54 -5.39 -17.48 -11.89
N GLY A 55 -5.12 -17.59 -10.58
CA GLY A 55 -4.74 -18.85 -9.96
C GLY A 55 -5.92 -19.83 -9.98
N GLU A 56 -5.65 -21.10 -10.30
CA GLU A 56 -6.67 -22.15 -10.23
C GLU A 56 -7.41 -22.06 -8.89
N SER A 57 -8.74 -21.98 -8.92
CA SER A 57 -9.62 -21.81 -7.75
C SER A 57 -9.67 -23.03 -6.82
N ARG A 58 -8.56 -23.76 -6.67
CA ARG A 58 -8.43 -24.94 -5.82
C ARG A 58 -7.75 -24.52 -4.53
N ALA A 59 -8.53 -23.94 -3.61
CA ALA A 59 -8.09 -23.83 -2.23
C ALA A 59 -8.13 -25.24 -1.60
N VAL A 60 -6.97 -25.78 -1.22
CA VAL A 60 -6.88 -27.01 -0.43
C VAL A 60 -6.81 -26.61 1.04
N VAL A 61 -7.83 -26.98 1.80
CA VAL A 61 -7.83 -26.81 3.26
C VAL A 61 -7.20 -28.06 3.86
N VAL A 62 -6.00 -27.91 4.42
CA VAL A 62 -5.33 -28.95 5.20
C VAL A 62 -5.61 -28.69 6.66
N THR A 63 -6.35 -29.58 7.31
CA THR A 63 -6.58 -29.55 8.76
C THR A 63 -5.51 -30.38 9.44
N ILE A 64 -4.95 -29.87 10.54
CA ILE A 64 -4.02 -30.60 11.40
C ILE A 64 -4.72 -30.71 12.74
N ASP A 65 -5.03 -31.94 13.15
CA ASP A 65 -5.64 -32.21 14.45
C ASP A 65 -4.64 -32.82 15.45
N GLU A 66 -5.11 -33.04 16.68
CA GLU A 66 -4.28 -33.61 17.75
C GLU A 66 -3.82 -35.04 17.45
N ALA A 67 -4.63 -35.83 16.73
CA ALA A 67 -4.25 -37.18 16.35
C ALA A 67 -3.12 -37.15 15.31
N ASP A 68 -3.14 -36.21 14.37
CA ASP A 68 -2.07 -35.99 13.40
C ASP A 68 -0.74 -35.65 14.09
N ILE A 69 -0.78 -34.76 15.08
CA ILE A 69 0.40 -34.36 15.86
C ILE A 69 0.92 -35.55 16.68
N ALA A 70 0.02 -36.29 17.34
CA ALA A 70 0.38 -37.47 18.12
C ALA A 70 0.99 -38.58 17.25
N ASN A 71 0.47 -38.78 16.03
CA ASN A 71 0.97 -39.77 15.07
C ASN A 71 2.35 -39.40 14.53
N LEU A 72 2.60 -38.12 14.25
CA LEU A 72 3.90 -37.63 13.77
C LEU A 72 4.94 -37.53 14.89
N GLY A 73 4.49 -37.34 16.13
CA GLY A 73 5.34 -37.27 17.33
C GLY A 73 6.32 -36.08 17.34
N VAL A 74 6.20 -35.17 16.38
CA VAL A 74 7.07 -34.00 16.22
C VAL A 74 6.23 -32.76 15.96
N TRP A 75 6.55 -31.70 16.68
CA TRP A 75 5.96 -30.39 16.51
C TRP A 75 7.09 -29.35 16.56
N PRO A 76 7.15 -28.38 15.62
CA PRO A 76 6.24 -28.15 14.49
C PRO A 76 6.39 -29.17 13.35
N ILE A 77 5.29 -29.43 12.63
CA ILE A 77 5.29 -30.30 11.43
C ILE A 77 6.06 -29.60 10.31
N SER A 78 6.87 -30.34 9.56
CA SER A 78 7.67 -29.77 8.48
C SER A 78 6.83 -29.54 7.22
N ASP A 79 7.11 -28.46 6.47
CA ASP A 79 6.44 -28.17 5.20
C ASP A 79 6.60 -29.31 4.18
N LEU A 80 7.72 -30.03 4.20
CA LEU A 80 7.93 -31.20 3.35
C LEU A 80 6.88 -32.29 3.63
N THR A 81 6.50 -32.48 4.89
CA THR A 81 5.47 -33.45 5.29
C THR A 81 4.06 -32.99 4.84
N LEU A 82 3.80 -31.68 4.84
CA LEU A 82 2.50 -31.11 4.42
C LEU A 82 2.34 -31.00 2.90
N ALA A 83 3.45 -30.95 2.15
CA ALA A 83 3.46 -30.83 0.70
C ALA A 83 3.39 -32.18 -0.05
N THR A 84 3.42 -33.30 0.66
CA THR A 84 3.38 -34.67 0.09
C THR A 84 1.97 -35.24 0.18
#